data_AF-A0A426RTN8-F1
#
_entry.id   AF-A0A426RTN8-F1
#
_cell.length_a   1.000
_cell.length_b   1.000
_cell.length_c   1.000
_cell.angle_alpha   90.00
_cell.angle_beta   90.00
_cell.angle_gamma   90.00
#
_symmetry.space_group_name_H-M   'P 1'
#
loop_
_entity.id
_entity.type
_entity.pdbx_description
1 polymer ?
#
loop_
_entity_poly.entity_id
_entity_poly.type
_entity_poly.pdbx_seq_one_letter_code
_entity_poly.pdbx_strand_id
1 'polypeptide(L)'
;MRFAKVATLIAILALWTPPVKADLADDLSSYVGYTIVAVKTISKSIDDDGEETSFRGCRFGRVIVFDDGKYVTCSSYGYQYALRPRALILSNGSSSMVMIVGDKVHQVR
;
A
#
# COMPACT_ATOMS: atom_id res chain seq x y z
N MET A 1 35.02 -23.78 -36.64
CA MET A 1 33.55 -23.95 -36.46
C MET A 1 33.24 -24.47 -35.05
N ARG A 2 33.20 -23.62 -34.02
CA ARG A 2 32.81 -24.03 -32.64
C ARG A 2 32.04 -22.94 -31.85
N PHE A 3 31.36 -22.02 -32.55
CA PHE A 3 30.58 -20.94 -31.90
C PHE A 3 29.06 -21.16 -31.89
N ALA A 4 28.55 -22.17 -32.63
CA ALA A 4 27.10 -22.37 -32.80
C ALA A 4 26.40 -23.12 -31.66
N LYS A 5 27.12 -23.84 -30.78
CA LYS A 5 26.51 -24.69 -29.74
C LYS A 5 26.31 -24.01 -28.38
N VAL A 6 27.02 -22.90 -28.11
CA VAL A 6 26.92 -22.17 -26.83
C VAL A 6 25.75 -21.18 -26.85
N ALA A 7 25.43 -20.63 -28.02
CA ALA A 7 24.31 -19.70 -28.19
C ALA A 7 22.93 -20.34 -27.95
N THR A 8 22.81 -21.67 -28.11
CA THR A 8 21.52 -22.37 -28.01
C THR A 8 21.10 -22.66 -26.56
N LEU A 9 22.04 -22.72 -25.61
CA LEU A 9 21.76 -23.03 -24.20
C LEU A 9 21.28 -21.81 -23.40
N ILE A 10 21.61 -20.59 -23.85
CA ILE A 10 21.21 -19.34 -23.18
C ILE A 10 19.74 -18.99 -23.49
N ALA A 11 19.22 -19.43 -24.64
CA ALA A 11 17.85 -19.11 -25.07
C ALA A 11 16.75 -19.80 -24.25
N ILE A 12 17.06 -20.90 -23.54
CA ILE A 12 16.06 -21.68 -22.78
C ILE A 12 15.81 -21.07 -21.39
N LEU A 13 16.77 -20.30 -20.84
CA LEU A 13 16.63 -19.69 -19.51
C LEU A 13 15.80 -18.40 -19.51
N ALA A 14 15.45 -17.85 -20.67
CA ALA A 14 14.74 -16.57 -20.81
C ALA A 14 13.20 -16.71 -20.82
N LEU A 15 12.65 -17.93 -20.74
CA LEU A 15 11.20 -18.19 -20.84
C LEU A 15 10.49 -18.38 -19.50
N TRP A 16 11.18 -18.25 -18.37
CA TRP A 16 10.55 -18.29 -17.04
C TRP A 16 10.37 -16.87 -16.49
N THR A 17 9.47 -16.10 -17.10
CA THR A 17 8.89 -14.96 -16.40
C THR A 17 7.84 -15.51 -15.43
N PRO A 18 8.02 -15.40 -14.10
CA PRO A 18 6.96 -15.74 -13.18
C PRO A 18 5.73 -14.87 -13.50
N PRO A 19 4.51 -15.43 -13.46
CA PRO A 19 3.32 -14.62 -13.63
C PRO A 19 3.25 -13.58 -12.51
N VAL A 20 3.30 -12.30 -12.88
CA VAL A 20 3.03 -11.21 -11.95
C VAL A 20 1.53 -11.23 -11.67
N LYS A 21 1.14 -11.70 -10.49
CA LYS A 21 -0.26 -11.60 -10.04
C LYS A 21 -0.53 -10.16 -9.63
N ALA A 22 -1.45 -9.51 -10.34
CA ALA A 22 -2.04 -8.25 -9.91
C ALA A 22 -3.15 -8.54 -8.89
N ASP A 23 -2.79 -8.71 -7.62
CA ASP A 23 -3.69 -9.00 -6.49
C ASP A 23 -4.60 -7.81 -6.12
N LEU A 24 -4.27 -6.62 -6.64
CA LEU A 24 -5.01 -5.39 -6.34
C LEU A 24 -6.48 -5.45 -6.74
N ALA A 25 -6.84 -6.23 -7.76
CA ALA A 25 -8.24 -6.35 -8.18
C ALA A 25 -9.07 -7.14 -7.15
N ASP A 26 -8.49 -8.21 -6.59
CA ASP A 26 -9.15 -9.02 -5.57
C ASP A 26 -9.30 -8.22 -4.27
N ASP A 27 -8.25 -7.51 -3.85
CA ASP A 27 -8.29 -6.62 -2.69
C ASP A 27 -9.29 -5.47 -2.85
N LEU A 28 -9.34 -4.85 -4.04
CA LEU A 28 -10.21 -3.70 -4.29
C LEU A 28 -11.67 -4.08 -4.53
N SER A 29 -11.95 -5.34 -4.90
CA SER A 29 -13.31 -5.84 -5.14
C SER A 29 -14.23 -5.70 -3.93
N SER A 30 -13.65 -5.76 -2.72
CA SER A 30 -14.37 -5.57 -1.45
C SER A 30 -14.83 -4.12 -1.22
N TYR A 31 -14.37 -3.18 -2.04
CA TYR A 31 -14.63 -1.76 -1.92
C TYR A 31 -15.45 -1.19 -3.07
N VAL A 32 -16.24 -2.02 -3.76
CA VAL A 32 -17.24 -1.54 -4.72
C VAL A 32 -18.15 -0.51 -4.06
N GLY A 33 -18.33 0.64 -4.71
CA GLY A 33 -19.11 1.78 -4.19
C GLY A 33 -18.31 2.77 -3.33
N TYR A 34 -17.05 2.47 -3.02
CA TYR A 34 -16.14 3.47 -2.46
C TYR A 34 -15.64 4.41 -3.57
N THR A 35 -15.43 5.67 -3.21
CA THR A 35 -14.86 6.70 -4.07
C THR A 35 -13.61 7.27 -3.43
N ILE A 36 -12.67 7.74 -4.24
CA ILE A 36 -11.49 8.46 -3.74
C ILE A 36 -11.97 9.82 -3.25
N VAL A 37 -11.86 10.06 -1.94
CA VAL A 37 -12.24 11.34 -1.31
C VAL A 37 -11.05 12.24 -1.03
N ALA A 38 -9.84 11.66 -0.95
CA ALA A 38 -8.61 12.43 -0.84
C ALA A 38 -7.38 11.64 -1.31
N VAL A 39 -6.34 12.37 -1.72
CA VAL A 39 -4.98 11.83 -1.86
C VAL A 39 -4.04 12.74 -1.09
N LYS A 40 -3.28 12.17 -0.15
CA LYS A 40 -2.50 12.92 0.84
C LYS A 40 -1.10 12.35 0.99
N THR A 41 -0.16 13.14 1.48
CA THR A 41 1.16 12.66 1.89
C THR A 41 1.18 12.46 3.39
N ILE A 42 1.61 11.28 3.84
CA ILE A 42 1.77 10.99 5.26
C ILE A 42 3.00 11.75 5.77
N SER A 43 2.79 12.54 6.81
CA SER A 43 3.83 13.33 7.46
C SER A 43 4.46 12.54 8.62
N LYS A 44 3.59 11.94 9.44
CA LYS A 44 3.97 11.18 10.63
C LYS A 44 2.88 10.23 11.11
N SER A 45 3.24 9.29 11.97
CA SER A 45 2.33 8.48 12.77
C SER A 45 2.56 8.70 14.26
N ILE A 46 1.50 8.61 15.06
CA ILE A 46 1.54 8.77 16.51
C ILE A 46 0.83 7.58 17.15
N ASP A 47 1.48 6.93 18.10
CA ASP A 47 0.90 5.89 18.96
C ASP A 47 1.59 5.87 20.33
N ASP A 48 1.39 4.79 21.09
CA ASP A 48 1.96 4.60 22.43
C ASP A 48 3.51 4.58 22.44
N ASP A 49 4.15 4.25 21.31
CA ASP A 49 5.61 4.26 21.15
C ASP A 49 6.14 5.67 20.86
N GLY A 50 5.25 6.64 20.56
CA GLY A 50 5.58 8.04 20.31
C GLY A 50 5.28 8.51 18.89
N GLU A 51 5.99 9.55 18.46
CA GLU A 51 5.86 10.15 17.14
C GLU A 51 6.94 9.65 16.18
N GLU A 52 6.54 9.27 14.97
CA GLU A 52 7.42 8.70 13.96
C GLU A 52 7.17 9.33 12.59
N THR A 53 8.22 9.79 11.92
CA THR A 53 8.13 10.37 10.56
C THR A 53 8.10 9.31 9.46
N SER A 54 8.49 8.08 9.78
CA SER A 54 8.35 6.92 8.91
C SER A 54 6.98 6.29 9.10
N PHE A 55 6.30 5.97 7.99
CA PHE A 55 5.09 5.16 8.04
C PHE A 55 5.50 3.72 8.29
N ARG A 56 5.01 3.13 9.40
CA ARG A 56 5.22 1.71 9.77
C ARG A 56 3.94 0.90 9.71
N GLY A 57 2.98 1.32 8.89
CA GLY A 57 1.68 0.68 8.78
C GLY A 57 0.70 1.12 9.86
N CYS A 58 -0.40 0.39 9.98
CA CYS A 58 -1.44 0.60 10.99
C CYS A 58 -1.30 -0.36 12.17
N ARG A 59 -1.60 0.17 13.35
CA ARG A 59 -1.95 -0.57 14.57
C ARG A 59 -3.26 0.03 15.09
N PHE A 60 -4.06 -0.72 15.83
CA PHE A 60 -5.29 -0.18 16.41
C PHE A 60 -5.01 1.08 17.23
N GLY A 61 -5.70 2.18 16.92
CA GLY A 61 -5.55 3.45 17.63
C GLY A 61 -4.40 4.35 17.14
N ARG A 62 -3.47 3.84 16.32
CA ARG A 62 -2.41 4.66 15.71
C ARG A 62 -3.03 5.78 14.86
N VAL A 63 -2.59 7.00 15.10
CA VAL A 63 -3.03 8.19 14.36
C VAL A 63 -2.05 8.44 13.22
N ILE A 64 -2.56 8.59 11.99
CA ILE A 64 -1.77 8.93 10.80
C ILE A 64 -2.05 10.38 10.47
N VAL A 65 -1.02 11.23 10.53
CA VAL A 65 -1.13 12.67 10.27
C VAL A 65 -0.56 12.98 8.89
N PHE A 66 -1.31 13.75 8.11
CA PHE A 66 -0.95 14.18 6.77
C PHE A 66 -0.31 15.58 6.78
N ASP A 67 0.37 15.93 5.68
CA ASP A 67 1.04 17.23 5.55
C ASP A 67 0.10 18.44 5.67
N ASP A 68 -1.20 18.28 5.43
CA ASP A 68 -2.20 19.33 5.61
C ASP A 68 -2.79 19.39 7.04
N GLY A 69 -2.17 18.68 8.00
CA GLY A 69 -2.58 18.65 9.41
C GLY A 69 -3.83 17.80 9.70
N LYS A 70 -4.50 17.28 8.66
CA LYS A 70 -5.59 16.31 8.84
C LYS A 70 -5.02 14.97 9.27
N TYR A 71 -5.87 14.14 9.85
CA TYR A 71 -5.47 12.82 10.32
C TYR A 71 -6.59 11.79 10.15
N VAL A 72 -6.20 10.52 10.20
CA VAL A 72 -7.09 9.37 10.34
C VAL A 72 -6.60 8.48 11.48
N THR A 73 -7.50 7.72 12.09
CA THR A 73 -7.13 6.74 13.12
C THR A 73 -7.25 5.34 12.56
N CYS A 74 -6.18 4.55 12.65
CA CYS A 74 -6.18 3.16 12.24
C CYS A 74 -7.16 2.33 13.08
N SER A 75 -8.02 1.57 12.39
CA SER A 75 -8.99 0.62 12.97
C SER A 75 -8.68 -0.83 12.62
N SER A 76 -7.53 -1.10 11.98
CA SER A 76 -7.00 -2.44 11.75
C SER A 76 -5.50 -2.49 12.01
N TYR A 77 -4.96 -3.71 12.03
CA TYR A 77 -3.52 -3.94 12.05
C TYR A 77 -3.03 -4.20 10.62
N GLY A 78 -1.87 -3.65 10.25
CA GLY A 78 -1.19 -3.97 9.00
C GLY A 78 0.19 -3.34 8.97
N TYR A 79 1.24 -4.13 8.72
CA TYR A 79 2.61 -3.65 8.68
C TYR A 79 3.00 -3.20 7.27
N GLN A 80 3.63 -2.03 7.18
CA GLN A 80 4.25 -1.55 5.95
C GLN A 80 5.27 -0.48 6.30
N TYR A 81 6.47 -0.55 5.73
CA TYR A 81 7.45 0.50 5.90
C TYR A 81 7.50 1.40 4.66
N ALA A 82 7.37 2.71 4.86
CA ALA A 82 7.63 3.70 3.82
C ALA A 82 7.99 5.06 4.42
N LEU A 83 8.91 5.78 3.77
CA LEU A 83 9.27 7.14 4.17
C LEU A 83 8.35 8.14 3.45
N ARG A 84 7.51 8.85 4.22
CA ARG A 84 6.56 9.86 3.72
C ARG A 84 5.74 9.44 2.48
N PRO A 85 5.07 8.28 2.49
CA PRO A 85 4.34 7.80 1.33
C PRO A 85 3.09 8.64 1.03
N ARG A 86 2.60 8.54 -0.20
CA ARG A 86 1.24 8.99 -0.54
C ARG A 86 0.21 7.95 -0.10
N ALA A 87 -0.92 8.43 0.39
CA ALA A 87 -2.07 7.66 0.79
C ALA A 87 -3.30 8.09 -0.01
N LEU A 88 -4.05 7.12 -0.54
CA LEU A 88 -5.38 7.35 -1.09
C LEU A 88 -6.41 7.06 -0.02
N ILE A 89 -7.35 7.98 0.19
CA ILE A 89 -8.46 7.81 1.13
C ILE A 89 -9.73 7.53 0.33
N LEU A 90 -10.36 6.41 0.64
CA LEU A 90 -11.59 5.95 0.03
C LEU A 90 -12.72 6.01 1.05
N SER A 91 -13.91 6.40 0.61
CA SER A 91 -15.14 6.37 1.40
C SER A 91 -16.35 6.01 0.53
N ASN A 92 -17.31 5.30 1.11
CA ASN A 92 -18.62 5.02 0.53
C ASN A 92 -19.74 5.93 1.07
N GLY A 93 -19.40 7.03 1.73
CA GLY A 93 -20.37 7.94 2.36
C GLY A 93 -20.86 7.50 3.75
N SER A 94 -20.37 6.37 4.28
CA SER A 94 -20.56 5.96 5.67
C SER A 94 -19.33 6.27 6.53
N SER A 95 -19.39 5.93 7.82
CA SER A 95 -18.26 6.08 8.76
C SER A 95 -17.06 5.16 8.46
N SER A 96 -17.21 4.19 7.54
CA SER A 96 -16.13 3.29 7.15
C SER A 96 -15.26 3.94 6.08
N MET A 97 -14.01 4.25 6.44
CA MET A 97 -13.01 4.77 5.52
C MET A 97 -11.85 3.79 5.36
N VAL A 98 -11.19 3.89 4.22
CA VAL A 98 -10.08 3.03 3.85
C VAL A 98 -8.94 3.90 3.39
N MET A 99 -7.74 3.61 3.90
CA MET A 99 -6.50 4.24 3.49
C MET A 99 -5.65 3.23 2.73
N ILE A 100 -5.31 3.53 1.49
CA ILE A 100 -4.41 2.71 0.67
C ILE A 100 -3.05 3.39 0.61
N VAL A 101 -2.00 2.66 0.96
CA VAL A 101 -0.60 3.11 0.89
C VAL A 101 0.19 2.12 0.04
N GLY A 102 0.65 2.54 -1.14
CA GLY A 102 1.23 1.61 -2.10
C GLY A 102 0.18 0.58 -2.56
N ASP A 103 0.44 -0.69 -2.29
CA ASP A 103 -0.44 -1.83 -2.57
C ASP A 103 -1.24 -2.31 -1.34
N LYS A 104 -1.05 -1.70 -0.16
CA LYS A 104 -1.70 -2.16 1.07
C LYS A 104 -2.92 -1.33 1.44
N VAL A 105 -3.94 -2.04 1.86
CA VAL A 105 -5.22 -1.49 2.29
C VAL A 105 -5.31 -1.50 3.82
N HIS A 106 -5.65 -0.35 4.40
CA HIS A 106 -5.81 -0.18 5.84
C HIS A 106 -7.19 0.39 6.17
N GLN A 107 -7.86 -0.18 7.17
CA GLN A 107 -9.13 0.39 7.65
C GLN A 107 -8.85 1.55 8.60
N VAL A 108 -9.58 2.65 8.40
CA VAL A 108 -9.40 3.87 9.17
C VAL A 108 -10.75 4.55 9.48
N ARG A 109 -10.72 5.48 10.42
CA ARG A 109 -11.85 6.34 10.79
C ARG A 109 -11.40 7.78 11.06
#